data_AF-A0A1Q5SPB8-F1
#
_entry.id   AF-A0A1Q5SPB8-F1
#
_cell.length_a   1.000
_cell.length_b   1.000
_cell.length_c   1.000
_cell.angle_alpha   90.00
_cell.angle_beta   90.00
_cell.angle_gamma   90.00
#
_symmetry.space_group_name_H-M   'P 1'
#
loop_
_entity.id
_entity.type
_entity.pdbx_description
1 polymer ?
#
loop_
_entity_poly.entity_id
_entity_poly.type
_entity_poly.pdbx_seq_one_letter_code
_entity_poly.pdbx_strand_id
1 'polypeptide(L)'
;MDVDTDLFGLSVSAGPDGMYEIDKATLERLNVVNNGRTRPVWTIESGDGRLYLKGQRITEESGINKFIIACDNRRTILFAVFDTLRRESELMKMPAHSLLIDDQPYPVNAELKQTQNGLFNVAYKLSPQEISALRRAETVGVAVRFTHQSPLFLGFEGMRVGDGRQKLIGMLNQCK
;
A
#
# COMPACT_ATOMS: atom_id res chain seq x y z
N MET A 1 -16.68 7.45 -0.39
CA MET A 1 -15.95 8.68 -0.76
C MET A 1 -15.39 9.25 0.53
N ASP A 2 -14.07 9.40 0.63
CA ASP A 2 -13.32 9.74 1.85
C ASP A 2 -12.82 11.20 1.78
N VAL A 3 -13.74 12.13 1.49
CA VAL A 3 -13.42 13.56 1.37
C VAL A 3 -13.16 14.12 2.76
N ASP A 4 -12.11 14.93 2.89
CA ASP A 4 -11.73 15.53 4.17
C ASP A 4 -12.77 16.54 4.66
N THR A 5 -13.09 16.50 5.95
CA THR A 5 -14.04 17.45 6.57
C THR A 5 -13.53 18.88 6.57
N ASP A 6 -12.22 19.08 6.44
CA ASP A 6 -11.60 20.39 6.28
C ASP A 6 -12.14 21.15 5.04
N LEU A 7 -12.70 20.44 4.06
CA LEU A 7 -13.38 21.05 2.91
C LEU A 7 -14.53 21.98 3.35
N PHE A 8 -15.27 21.61 4.39
CA PHE A 8 -16.34 22.45 4.93
C PHE A 8 -15.79 23.73 5.57
N GLY A 9 -14.59 23.69 6.14
CA GLY A 9 -13.89 24.88 6.63
C GLY A 9 -13.54 25.86 5.50
N LEU A 10 -13.23 25.36 4.31
CA LEU A 10 -13.00 26.22 3.14
C LEU A 10 -14.30 26.86 2.62
N SER A 11 -15.43 26.19 2.79
CA SER A 11 -16.73 26.70 2.32
C SER A 11 -17.19 27.98 3.05
N VAL A 12 -16.72 28.18 4.29
CA VAL A 12 -17.01 29.37 5.11
C VAL A 12 -15.95 30.48 4.97
N SER A 13 -14.94 30.27 4.12
CA SER A 13 -13.81 31.20 3.96
C SER A 13 -14.11 32.35 3.00
N ALA A 14 -15.16 32.23 2.17
CA ALA A 14 -15.60 33.28 1.27
C ALA A 14 -16.64 34.19 1.96
N GLY A 15 -16.59 35.50 1.68
CA GLY A 15 -17.63 36.45 2.09
C GLY A 15 -18.98 36.20 1.39
N PRO A 16 -20.05 36.94 1.74
CA PRO A 16 -21.41 36.70 1.24
C PRO A 16 -21.54 36.66 -0.29
N ASP A 17 -20.71 37.44 -0.99
CA ASP A 17 -20.66 37.51 -2.47
C ASP A 17 -19.34 36.97 -3.04
N GLY A 18 -18.54 36.29 -2.22
CA GLY A 18 -17.22 35.79 -2.60
C GLY A 18 -17.28 34.35 -3.13
N MET A 19 -16.42 34.03 -4.07
CA MET A 19 -16.13 32.65 -4.47
C MET A 19 -14.68 32.35 -4.11
N TYR A 20 -14.46 31.28 -3.34
CA TYR A 20 -13.12 30.77 -3.04
C TYR A 20 -12.79 29.63 -3.99
N GLU A 21 -11.96 29.92 -4.99
CA GLU A 21 -11.44 28.89 -5.90
C GLU A 21 -10.32 28.13 -5.19
N ILE A 22 -10.55 26.83 -4.98
CA ILE A 22 -9.60 25.95 -4.31
C ILE A 22 -8.61 25.44 -5.36
N ASP A 23 -7.32 25.68 -5.13
CA ASP A 23 -6.27 25.18 -6.03
C ASP A 23 -6.22 23.64 -6.05
N LYS A 24 -5.66 23.09 -7.13
CA LYS A 24 -5.58 21.65 -7.35
C LYS A 24 -4.84 20.91 -6.23
N ALA A 25 -3.74 21.45 -5.71
CA ALA A 25 -2.97 20.79 -4.65
C ALA A 25 -3.79 20.69 -3.36
N THR A 26 -4.59 21.72 -3.07
CA THR A 26 -5.54 21.70 -1.95
C THR A 26 -6.67 20.71 -2.18
N LEU A 27 -7.24 20.62 -3.38
CA LEU A 27 -8.26 19.61 -3.73
C LEU A 27 -7.74 18.18 -3.62
N GLU A 28 -6.48 17.93 -4.01
CA GLU A 28 -5.81 16.63 -3.86
C GLU A 28 -5.56 16.30 -2.38
N ARG A 29 -5.10 17.27 -1.59
CA ARG A 29 -4.90 17.11 -0.14
C ARG A 29 -6.20 16.75 0.58
N LEU A 30 -7.30 17.39 0.21
CA LEU A 30 -8.63 17.16 0.77
C LEU A 30 -9.33 15.91 0.19
N ASN A 31 -8.66 15.19 -0.71
CA ASN A 31 -9.17 13.99 -1.36
C ASN A 31 -10.46 14.23 -2.18
N VAL A 32 -10.68 15.47 -2.62
CA VAL A 32 -11.76 15.85 -3.56
C VAL A 32 -11.41 15.38 -4.96
N VAL A 33 -10.14 15.55 -5.35
CA VAL A 33 -9.56 14.95 -6.56
C VAL A 33 -8.64 13.83 -6.12
N ASN A 34 -8.98 12.59 -6.44
CA ASN A 34 -8.24 11.42 -5.95
C ASN A 34 -7.87 10.41 -7.05
N ASN A 35 -8.15 10.74 -8.32
CA ASN A 35 -7.81 9.95 -9.51
C ASN A 35 -8.12 8.45 -9.33
N GLY A 36 -9.26 8.12 -8.70
CA GLY A 36 -9.68 6.75 -8.47
C GLY A 36 -8.90 6.00 -7.39
N ARG A 37 -8.17 6.68 -6.49
CA ARG A 37 -7.37 6.06 -5.42
C ARG A 37 -7.74 6.64 -4.05
N THR A 38 -8.20 5.80 -3.12
CA THR A 38 -8.44 6.26 -1.74
C THR A 38 -7.12 6.54 -1.02
N ARG A 39 -7.16 7.40 0.00
CA ARG A 39 -6.03 7.61 0.91
C ARG A 39 -5.66 6.27 1.59
N PRO A 40 -4.37 5.92 1.70
CA PRO A 40 -3.96 4.76 2.46
C PRO A 40 -4.27 4.93 3.95
N VAL A 41 -4.89 3.92 4.54
CA VAL A 41 -5.15 3.83 5.98
C VAL A 41 -4.18 2.84 6.60
N TRP A 42 -3.48 3.27 7.65
CA TRP A 42 -2.50 2.45 8.36
C TRP A 42 -2.96 2.14 9.79
N THR A 43 -3.14 0.85 10.10
CA THR A 43 -3.63 0.36 11.41
C THR A 43 -2.67 -0.66 12.01
N ILE A 44 -2.61 -0.70 13.33
CA ILE A 44 -2.06 -1.86 14.06
C ILE A 44 -3.26 -2.72 14.45
N GLU A 45 -3.21 -3.98 14.07
CA GLU A 45 -4.28 -4.94 14.30
C GLU A 45 -3.74 -6.19 14.99
N SER A 46 -4.64 -6.91 15.65
CA SER A 46 -4.33 -8.20 16.28
C SER A 46 -5.12 -9.31 15.59
N GLY A 47 -4.46 -10.41 15.24
CA GLY A 47 -5.07 -11.62 14.70
C GLY A 47 -4.28 -12.84 15.13
N ASP A 48 -4.96 -13.93 15.49
CA ASP A 48 -4.32 -15.18 15.95
C ASP A 48 -3.27 -14.99 17.06
N GLY A 49 -3.54 -14.05 17.98
CA GLY A 49 -2.64 -13.70 19.09
C GLY A 49 -1.39 -12.91 18.70
N ARG A 50 -1.29 -12.43 17.45
CA ARG A 50 -0.15 -11.67 16.93
C ARG A 50 -0.55 -10.27 16.52
N LEU A 51 0.33 -9.31 16.73
CA LEU A 51 0.18 -7.96 16.21
C LEU A 51 0.75 -7.86 14.80
N TYR A 52 0.08 -7.10 13.95
CA TYR A 52 0.56 -6.75 12.62
C TYR A 52 0.18 -5.33 12.24
N LEU A 53 0.98 -4.73 11.36
CA LEU A 53 0.68 -3.45 10.73
C LEU A 53 -0.03 -3.73 9.42
N LYS A 54 -1.12 -3.03 9.14
CA LYS A 54 -1.81 -3.08 7.85
C LYS A 54 -1.90 -1.68 7.27
N GLY A 55 -1.26 -1.47 6.13
CA GLY A 55 -1.59 -0.40 5.19
C GLY A 55 -2.62 -0.90 4.20
N GLN A 56 -3.69 -0.15 3.95
CA GLN A 56 -4.67 -0.51 2.94
C GLN A 56 -5.17 0.70 2.16
N ARG A 57 -5.45 0.51 0.88
CA ARG A 57 -6.20 1.46 0.05
C ARG A 57 -7.08 0.71 -0.94
N ILE A 58 -8.09 1.38 -1.47
CA ILE A 58 -8.88 0.90 -2.60
C ILE A 58 -8.55 1.79 -3.79
N THR A 59 -8.39 1.17 -4.96
CA THR A 59 -8.24 1.87 -6.23
C THR A 59 -9.27 1.35 -7.22
N GLU A 60 -9.78 2.20 -8.10
CA GLU A 60 -10.70 1.78 -9.17
C GLU A 60 -10.05 0.76 -10.12
N GLU A 61 -8.74 0.92 -10.36
CA GLU A 61 -7.95 0.13 -11.32
C GLU A 61 -7.64 -1.29 -10.82
N SER A 62 -7.20 -1.42 -9.56
CA SER A 62 -6.71 -2.69 -9.00
C SER A 62 -7.47 -3.16 -7.76
N GLY A 63 -8.61 -2.55 -7.44
CA GLY A 63 -9.45 -2.92 -6.32
C GLY A 63 -8.78 -2.71 -4.96
N ILE A 64 -8.93 -3.69 -4.07
CA ILE A 64 -8.36 -3.68 -2.72
C ILE A 64 -6.85 -3.90 -2.80
N ASN A 65 -6.06 -3.07 -2.12
CA ASN A 65 -4.62 -3.22 -1.98
C ASN A 65 -4.22 -3.19 -0.51
N LYS A 66 -3.52 -4.22 -0.02
CA LYS A 66 -3.05 -4.30 1.37
C LYS A 66 -1.55 -4.58 1.42
N PHE A 67 -0.86 -3.87 2.30
CA PHE A 67 0.54 -4.02 2.64
C PHE A 67 0.65 -4.32 4.15
N ILE A 68 0.88 -5.58 4.50
CA ILE A 68 0.80 -6.07 5.88
C ILE A 68 2.16 -6.51 6.37
N ILE A 69 2.68 -5.89 7.44
CA ILE A 69 3.93 -6.29 8.08
C ILE A 69 3.61 -7.01 9.38
N ALA A 70 4.15 -8.21 9.53
CA ALA A 70 4.07 -9.01 10.74
C ALA A 70 5.45 -9.56 11.12
N CYS A 71 5.58 -9.99 12.36
CA CYS A 71 6.75 -10.70 12.84
C CYS A 71 6.44 -12.19 12.99
N ASP A 72 7.26 -13.05 12.40
CA ASP A 72 7.24 -14.50 12.65
C ASP A 72 8.62 -14.95 13.08
N ASN A 73 8.76 -15.50 14.30
CA ASN A 73 10.04 -16.01 14.83
C ASN A 73 11.22 -15.02 14.65
N ARG A 74 11.03 -13.74 15.01
CA ARG A 74 12.00 -12.63 14.82
C ARG A 74 12.40 -12.38 13.36
N ARG A 75 11.53 -12.73 12.41
CA ARG A 75 11.67 -12.39 10.99
C ARG A 75 10.55 -11.46 10.61
N THR A 76 10.87 -10.42 9.86
CA THR A 76 9.86 -9.55 9.26
C THR A 76 9.28 -10.24 8.03
N ILE A 77 7.97 -10.47 8.06
CA ILE A 77 7.21 -11.01 6.94
C ILE A 77 6.30 -9.91 6.41
N LEU A 78 6.33 -9.72 5.09
CA LEU A 78 5.37 -8.90 4.36
C LEU A 78 4.32 -9.79 3.72
N PHE A 79 3.06 -9.54 4.02
CA PHE A 79 1.94 -10.05 3.25
C PHE A 79 1.40 -8.94 2.35
N ALA A 80 1.28 -9.22 1.06
CA ALA A 80 0.60 -8.35 0.12
C ALA A 80 -0.69 -9.02 -0.35
N VAL A 81 -1.76 -8.24 -0.38
CA VAL A 81 -3.08 -8.70 -0.86
C VAL A 81 -3.59 -7.72 -1.89
N PHE A 82 -3.93 -8.21 -3.08
CA PHE A 82 -4.52 -7.38 -4.12
C PHE A 82 -5.48 -8.15 -5.04
N ASP A 83 -6.33 -7.43 -5.75
CA ASP A 83 -7.30 -8.03 -6.68
C ASP A 83 -6.59 -8.74 -7.84
N THR A 84 -7.07 -9.93 -8.18
CA THR A 84 -6.51 -10.74 -9.26
C THR A 84 -6.92 -10.24 -10.65
N LEU A 85 -7.96 -9.41 -10.73
CA LEU A 85 -8.55 -8.91 -11.98
C LEU A 85 -8.88 -10.05 -12.96
N ARG A 86 -9.35 -11.19 -12.44
CA ARG A 86 -9.63 -12.42 -13.20
C ARG A 86 -8.40 -13.04 -13.88
N ARG A 87 -7.20 -12.78 -13.35
CA ARG A 87 -5.90 -13.30 -13.82
C ARG A 87 -5.23 -14.24 -12.80
N GLU A 88 -6.04 -14.96 -12.02
CA GLU A 88 -5.59 -15.86 -10.96
C GLU A 88 -4.56 -16.87 -11.45
N SER A 89 -4.88 -17.56 -12.55
CA SER A 89 -4.01 -18.60 -13.13
C SER A 89 -2.68 -18.06 -13.63
N GLU A 90 -2.64 -16.78 -13.99
CA GLU A 90 -1.46 -16.11 -14.51
C GLU A 90 -0.55 -15.64 -13.36
N LEU A 91 -1.14 -14.96 -12.36
CA LEU A 91 -0.45 -14.52 -11.14
C LEU A 91 0.28 -15.67 -10.44
N MET A 92 -0.35 -16.84 -10.38
CA MET A 92 0.26 -18.02 -9.77
C MET A 92 1.52 -18.49 -10.52
N LYS A 93 1.62 -18.24 -11.83
CA LYS A 93 2.75 -18.65 -12.69
C LYS A 93 3.84 -17.58 -12.84
N MET A 94 3.56 -16.33 -12.48
CA MET A 94 4.56 -15.26 -12.52
C MET A 94 5.65 -15.50 -11.46
N PRO A 95 6.94 -15.56 -11.85
CA PRO A 95 8.03 -15.85 -10.92
C PRO A 95 8.74 -14.59 -10.40
N ALA A 96 8.66 -13.46 -11.11
CA ALA A 96 9.41 -12.27 -10.78
C ALA A 96 8.59 -11.35 -9.87
N HIS A 97 8.93 -11.32 -8.59
CA HIS A 97 8.28 -10.46 -7.61
C HIS A 97 9.23 -9.34 -7.18
N SER A 98 8.69 -8.17 -6.89
CA SER A 98 9.48 -7.05 -6.38
C SER A 98 8.67 -6.22 -5.39
N LEU A 99 9.33 -5.74 -4.35
CA LEU A 99 8.82 -4.61 -3.58
C LEU A 99 9.13 -3.34 -4.34
N LEU A 100 8.17 -2.44 -4.39
CA LEU A 100 8.37 -1.09 -4.92
C LEU A 100 8.49 -0.17 -3.71
N ILE A 101 9.68 0.39 -3.48
CA ILE A 101 9.93 1.31 -2.37
C ILE A 101 10.45 2.60 -2.99
N ASP A 102 9.69 3.69 -2.87
CA ASP A 102 9.97 4.96 -3.54
C ASP A 102 10.26 4.76 -5.04
N ASP A 103 9.39 3.97 -5.69
CA ASP A 103 9.45 3.55 -7.11
C ASP A 103 10.69 2.72 -7.49
N GLN A 104 11.58 2.41 -6.54
CA GLN A 104 12.72 1.53 -6.76
C GLN A 104 12.31 0.05 -6.54
N PRO A 105 12.58 -0.85 -7.51
CA PRO A 105 12.27 -2.26 -7.38
C PRO A 105 13.34 -3.00 -6.55
N TYR A 106 12.89 -3.74 -5.53
CA TYR A 106 13.69 -4.67 -4.75
C TYR A 106 13.21 -6.10 -5.05
N PRO A 107 13.98 -6.92 -5.77
CA PRO A 107 13.62 -8.32 -6.04
C PRO A 107 13.40 -9.09 -4.74
N VAL A 108 12.29 -9.81 -4.65
CA VAL A 108 11.96 -10.65 -3.49
C VAL A 108 11.45 -12.01 -3.95
N ASN A 109 11.65 -13.04 -3.14
CA ASN A 109 11.12 -14.37 -3.39
C ASN A 109 9.83 -14.56 -2.62
N ALA A 110 8.78 -15.02 -3.30
CA ALA A 110 7.53 -15.38 -2.65
C ALA A 110 7.72 -16.68 -1.85
N GLU A 111 7.48 -16.63 -0.55
CA GLU A 111 7.47 -17.80 0.35
C GLU A 111 6.16 -18.59 0.19
N LEU A 112 5.06 -17.87 -0.04
CA LEU A 112 3.73 -18.44 -0.23
C LEU A 112 2.97 -17.60 -1.25
N LYS A 113 2.24 -18.26 -2.15
CA LYS A 113 1.27 -17.64 -3.08
C LYS A 113 -0.05 -18.37 -2.98
N GLN A 114 -1.14 -17.62 -2.87
CA GLN A 114 -2.49 -18.17 -2.83
C GLN A 114 -3.48 -17.21 -3.49
N THR A 115 -4.41 -17.75 -4.27
CA THR A 115 -5.59 -17.01 -4.73
C THR A 115 -6.81 -17.49 -3.97
N GLN A 116 -7.57 -16.57 -3.37
CA GLN A 116 -8.81 -16.89 -2.66
C GLN A 116 -9.81 -15.75 -2.86
N ASN A 117 -11.04 -16.07 -3.26
CA ASN A 117 -12.14 -15.12 -3.44
C ASN A 117 -11.76 -13.91 -4.33
N GLY A 118 -11.06 -14.15 -5.43
CA GLY A 118 -10.62 -13.09 -6.36
C GLY A 118 -9.42 -12.27 -5.86
N LEU A 119 -8.86 -12.57 -4.69
CA LEU A 119 -7.69 -11.89 -4.13
C LEU A 119 -6.44 -12.76 -4.23
N PHE A 120 -5.34 -12.15 -4.65
CA PHE A 120 -4.01 -12.73 -4.61
C PHE A 120 -3.36 -12.36 -3.29
N ASN A 121 -2.95 -13.39 -2.56
CA ASN A 121 -2.27 -13.30 -1.27
C ASN A 121 -0.87 -13.85 -1.45
N VAL A 122 0.13 -13.06 -1.07
CA VAL A 122 1.54 -13.45 -1.20
C VAL A 122 2.32 -13.02 0.01
N ALA A 123 3.20 -13.90 0.49
CA ALA A 123 4.09 -13.65 1.62
C ALA A 123 5.54 -13.55 1.14
N TYR A 124 6.28 -12.59 1.69
CA TYR A 124 7.70 -12.39 1.45
C TYR A 124 8.43 -12.31 2.79
N LYS A 125 9.55 -13.03 2.90
CA LYS A 125 10.49 -12.82 3.99
C LYS A 125 11.41 -11.65 3.62
N LEU A 126 11.43 -10.61 4.45
CA LEU A 126 12.20 -9.42 4.14
C LEU A 126 13.68 -9.55 4.54
N SER A 127 14.56 -9.09 3.65
CA SER A 127 15.98 -8.97 3.92
C SER A 127 16.30 -7.73 4.77
N PRO A 128 17.48 -7.67 5.43
CA PRO A 128 17.92 -6.46 6.13
C PRO A 128 17.98 -5.22 5.22
N GLN A 129 18.28 -5.40 3.92
CA GLN A 129 18.31 -4.32 2.94
C GLN A 129 16.91 -3.74 2.70
N GLU A 130 15.91 -4.60 2.47
CA GLU A 130 14.51 -4.18 2.30
C GLU A 130 13.97 -3.53 3.56
N ILE A 131 14.26 -4.08 4.74
CA ILE A 131 13.86 -3.50 6.03
C ILE A 131 14.46 -2.11 6.21
N SER A 132 15.74 -1.92 5.85
CA SER A 132 16.39 -0.61 5.90
C SER A 132 15.75 0.38 4.93
N ALA A 133 15.41 -0.05 3.72
CA ALA A 133 14.71 0.78 2.74
C ALA A 133 13.31 1.18 3.24
N LEU A 134 12.52 0.23 3.76
CA LEU A 134 11.18 0.47 4.29
C LEU A 134 11.15 1.47 5.45
N ARG A 135 12.21 1.55 6.26
CA ARG A 135 12.29 2.55 7.36
C ARG A 135 12.31 3.99 6.87
N ARG A 136 12.74 4.21 5.62
CA ARG A 136 12.85 5.54 5.01
C ARG A 136 11.74 5.82 3.99
N ALA A 137 11.11 4.76 3.48
CA ALA A 137 10.07 4.79 2.44
C ALA A 137 9.00 5.88 2.65
N GLU A 138 8.79 6.68 1.61
CA GLU A 138 7.62 7.54 1.47
C GLU A 138 6.45 6.81 0.80
N THR A 139 6.77 5.90 -0.13
CA THR A 139 5.79 5.06 -0.80
C THR A 139 6.20 3.60 -0.82
N VAL A 140 5.20 2.72 -0.82
CA VAL A 140 5.38 1.26 -0.91
C VAL A 140 4.46 0.64 -1.94
N GLY A 141 4.84 -0.54 -2.41
CA GLY A 141 4.09 -1.32 -3.38
C GLY A 141 4.66 -2.71 -3.56
N VAL A 142 3.96 -3.50 -4.37
CA VAL A 142 4.35 -4.83 -4.80
C VAL A 142 4.04 -4.98 -6.28
N ALA A 143 5.01 -5.51 -7.02
CA ALA A 143 4.87 -5.85 -8.42
C ALA A 143 5.17 -7.33 -8.66
N VAL A 144 4.28 -7.99 -9.40
CA VAL A 144 4.40 -9.37 -9.85
C VAL A 144 4.44 -9.39 -11.37
N ARG A 145 5.44 -10.06 -11.94
CA ARG A 145 5.77 -10.04 -13.36
C ARG A 145 6.19 -11.43 -13.85
N PHE A 146 6.10 -11.66 -15.17
CA PHE A 146 6.74 -12.83 -15.79
C PHE A 146 8.26 -12.79 -15.72
N THR A 147 8.84 -11.60 -15.89
CA THR A 147 10.28 -11.35 -15.78
C THR A 147 10.50 -10.00 -15.09
N HIS A 148 11.66 -9.81 -14.44
CA HIS A 148 11.97 -8.52 -13.80
C HIS A 148 12.08 -7.35 -14.79
N GLN A 149 12.28 -7.64 -16.07
CA GLN A 149 12.41 -6.65 -17.14
C GLN A 149 11.06 -6.26 -17.76
N SER A 150 9.97 -6.98 -17.43
CA SER A 150 8.64 -6.70 -17.98
C SER A 150 8.17 -5.30 -17.53
N PRO A 151 7.77 -4.41 -18.47
CA PRO A 151 7.23 -3.10 -18.12
C PRO A 151 5.85 -3.21 -17.46
N LEU A 152 5.12 -4.29 -17.74
CA LEU A 152 3.81 -4.56 -17.17
C LEU A 152 3.95 -5.44 -15.93
N PHE A 153 3.21 -5.09 -14.88
CA PHE A 153 3.11 -5.87 -13.64
C PHE A 153 1.66 -5.95 -13.15
N LEU A 154 1.41 -6.93 -12.29
CA LEU A 154 0.21 -7.02 -11.47
C LEU A 154 0.56 -6.75 -10.01
N GLY A 155 -0.29 -6.00 -9.31
CA GLY A 155 -0.04 -5.56 -7.94
C GLY A 155 -0.45 -4.11 -7.74
N PHE A 156 0.29 -3.39 -6.92
CA PHE A 156 0.03 -1.99 -6.63
C PHE A 156 1.32 -1.23 -6.30
N GLU A 157 1.32 0.07 -6.58
CA GLU A 157 2.49 0.94 -6.35
C GLU A 157 2.12 2.28 -5.72
N GLY A 158 3.10 3.02 -5.20
CA GLY A 158 2.87 4.38 -4.75
C GLY A 158 1.90 4.49 -3.55
N MET A 159 1.74 3.43 -2.73
CA MET A 159 0.94 3.52 -1.51
C MET A 159 1.72 4.38 -0.50
N ARG A 160 1.25 5.61 -0.29
CA ARG A 160 1.90 6.56 0.63
C ARG A 160 1.92 6.01 2.06
N VAL A 161 3.10 6.08 2.68
CA VAL A 161 3.30 5.71 4.09
C VAL A 161 2.73 6.79 5.00
N GLY A 162 3.08 8.06 4.78
CA GLY A 162 2.52 9.21 5.50
C GLY A 162 2.49 9.01 7.02
N ASP A 163 1.31 9.23 7.62
CA ASP A 163 1.08 9.08 9.07
C ASP A 163 1.26 7.63 9.57
N GLY A 164 1.32 6.65 8.67
CA GLY A 164 1.67 5.26 8.96
C GLY A 164 3.14 5.05 9.35
N ARG A 165 4.03 6.04 9.11
CA ARG A 165 5.48 5.90 9.30
C ARG A 165 5.87 5.47 10.71
N GLN A 166 5.28 6.09 11.74
CA GLN A 166 5.58 5.75 13.13
C GLN A 166 5.17 4.31 13.46
N LYS A 167 4.00 3.87 12.97
CA LYS A 167 3.50 2.49 13.12
C LYS A 167 4.40 1.48 12.40
N LEU A 168 4.86 1.81 11.20
CA LEU A 168 5.82 1.00 10.42
C LEU A 168 7.13 0.82 11.14
N ILE A 169 7.76 1.91 11.59
CA ILE A 169 9.02 1.85 12.33
C ILE A 169 8.84 1.06 13.63
N GLY A 170 7.72 1.28 14.34
CA GLY A 170 7.37 0.54 15.55
C GLY A 170 7.28 -0.98 15.30
N MET A 171 6.50 -1.39 14.31
CA MET A 171 6.36 -2.80 13.94
C MET A 171 7.69 -3.43 13.51
N LEU A 172 8.48 -2.75 12.68
CA LEU A 172 9.81 -3.24 12.25
C LEU A 172 10.81 -3.35 13.42
N ASN A 173 10.62 -2.60 14.50
CA ASN A 173 11.43 -2.72 15.71
C ASN A 173 11.03 -3.91 16.57
N GLN A 174 9.78 -4.37 16.50
CA GLN A 174 9.31 -5.54 17.24
C GLN A 174 9.79 -6.86 16.63
N CYS A 175 10.11 -6.89 15.34
CA CYS A 175 10.56 -8.11 14.65
C CYS A 175 12.04 -8.47 14.89
N LYS A 176 12.70 -7.88 15.90
CA LYS A 176 14.13 -8.09 16.22
C LYS A 176 14.38 -9.28 17.15
#